data_AF-A0A7J6BEA6-F1
#
_entry.id   AF-A0A7J6BEA6-F1
#
_cell.length_a   1.000
_cell.length_b   1.000
_cell.length_c   1.000
_cell.angle_alpha   90.00
_cell.angle_beta   90.00
_cell.angle_gamma   90.00
#
_symmetry.space_group_name_H-M   'P 1'
#
loop_
_entity.id
_entity.type
_entity.pdbx_description
1 polymer ?
#
loop_
_entity_poly.entity_id
_entity_poly.type
_entity_poly.pdbx_seq_one_letter_code
_entity_poly.pdbx_strand_id
1 'polypeptide(L)'
;MDQREKLDQWICDWFKKADKNGDGRMNFKEVRDLLKMMNVDMNEHHALRLFTMADKSESGALEDDEFVLFYKMLTQREEVLAVFRDFSTDGQTLSVQELEEFLQEGQLVQDDTQRHAIELIQRCEPSEAAKQRQAMTIDGLLMYLSSSEGSIFNPAMQQLYQDMSQPLCHYFISSSHNTYLLEDQLRGHSSVEGYIRALKRGCRCVEVDCWDGQNGEPIVYHGHTLTSKILFKDVVTVLGNYAFVVASEYPVILSIENHCSVEQQRVMAHHLTHILGEKLLRNTLRGKSSCDLPSPEDLKGKILLKGKKIGGLEGNLSGVMEELSDEDDPVEIEEENHHNGSIRRKSKKSGQHLSKELSDCVVYCRSVRFNGFKHSRVHSRFYEVSSFTESKARKHMKEGGEMV
;
A
#
# COMPACT_ATOMS: atom_id res chain seq x y z
N MET A 1 -24.98 -32.61 -30.83
CA MET A 1 -23.90 -32.57 -29.84
C MET A 1 -24.40 -31.74 -28.69
N ASP A 2 -24.66 -32.43 -27.58
CA ASP A 2 -25.35 -31.94 -26.40
C ASP A 2 -24.40 -31.10 -25.51
N GLN A 3 -24.95 -30.17 -24.73
CA GLN A 3 -24.21 -29.25 -23.84
C GLN A 3 -23.43 -29.99 -22.74
N ARG A 4 -23.90 -31.20 -22.42
CA ARG A 4 -23.29 -32.16 -21.50
C ARG A 4 -21.91 -32.63 -22.00
N GLU A 5 -21.81 -32.99 -23.27
CA GLU A 5 -20.62 -33.61 -23.91
C GLU A 5 -19.36 -32.73 -23.91
N LYS A 6 -19.45 -31.41 -23.67
CA LYS A 6 -18.31 -30.48 -23.73
C LYS A 6 -17.76 -30.07 -22.37
N LEU A 7 -18.60 -29.97 -21.33
CA LEU A 7 -18.14 -29.84 -19.94
C LEU A 7 -17.40 -31.12 -19.53
N ASP A 8 -17.91 -32.26 -20.01
CA ASP A 8 -17.26 -33.55 -19.89
C ASP A 8 -15.84 -33.51 -20.47
N GLN A 9 -15.59 -32.77 -21.56
CA GLN A 9 -14.26 -32.71 -22.19
C GLN A 9 -13.16 -32.06 -21.33
N TRP A 10 -13.46 -31.02 -20.55
CA TRP A 10 -12.48 -30.37 -19.65
C TRP A 10 -12.32 -31.16 -18.34
N ILE A 11 -13.43 -31.71 -17.82
CA ILE A 11 -13.38 -32.64 -16.68
C ILE A 11 -12.58 -33.90 -17.07
N CYS A 12 -12.71 -34.38 -18.31
CA CYS A 12 -11.89 -35.45 -18.88
C CYS A 12 -10.38 -35.10 -18.90
N ASP A 13 -9.98 -33.84 -19.03
CA ASP A 13 -8.57 -33.46 -18.97
C ASP A 13 -8.02 -33.54 -17.54
N TRP A 14 -8.84 -33.27 -16.53
CA TRP A 14 -8.50 -33.55 -15.13
C TRP A 14 -8.52 -35.03 -14.81
N PHE A 15 -9.49 -35.77 -15.35
CA PHE A 15 -9.55 -37.23 -15.26
C PHE A 15 -8.27 -37.88 -15.80
N LYS A 16 -7.85 -37.52 -17.02
CA LYS A 16 -6.61 -38.02 -17.64
C LYS A 16 -5.34 -37.67 -16.85
N LYS A 17 -5.33 -36.55 -16.13
CA LYS A 17 -4.19 -36.18 -15.27
C LYS A 17 -4.19 -36.93 -13.94
N ALA A 18 -5.36 -37.38 -13.49
CA ALA A 18 -5.55 -38.02 -12.20
C ALA A 18 -5.51 -39.55 -12.27
N ASP A 19 -5.94 -40.14 -13.41
CA ASP A 19 -5.76 -41.54 -13.78
C ASP A 19 -4.26 -41.83 -14.03
N LYS A 20 -3.55 -42.23 -12.97
CA LYS A 20 -2.09 -42.44 -13.03
C LYS A 20 -1.73 -43.82 -13.56
N ASN A 21 -2.62 -44.79 -13.39
CA ASN A 21 -2.39 -46.16 -13.82
C ASN A 21 -2.90 -46.41 -15.26
N GLY A 22 -3.66 -45.47 -15.84
CA GLY A 22 -4.15 -45.49 -17.21
C GLY A 22 -5.24 -46.53 -17.43
N ASP A 23 -5.97 -46.93 -16.38
CA ASP A 23 -6.99 -47.97 -16.46
C ASP A 23 -8.37 -47.43 -16.89
N GLY A 24 -8.47 -46.11 -17.11
CA GLY A 24 -9.71 -45.45 -17.52
C GLY A 24 -10.73 -45.35 -16.38
N ARG A 25 -10.30 -45.52 -15.14
CA ARG A 25 -11.11 -45.38 -13.92
C ARG A 25 -10.30 -44.61 -12.88
N MET A 26 -10.98 -44.14 -11.84
CA MET A 26 -10.30 -43.48 -10.72
C MET A 26 -10.64 -44.10 -9.39
N ASN A 27 -9.66 -44.74 -8.76
CA ASN A 27 -9.83 -45.21 -7.39
C ASN A 27 -9.71 -44.05 -6.37
N PHE A 28 -10.11 -44.30 -5.13
CA PHE A 28 -10.10 -43.26 -4.10
C PHE A 28 -8.71 -42.67 -3.82
N LYS A 29 -7.63 -43.42 -4.03
CA LYS A 29 -6.26 -42.93 -3.85
C LYS A 29 -5.92 -41.87 -4.92
N GLU A 30 -6.31 -42.10 -6.16
CA GLU A 30 -6.14 -41.15 -7.26
C GLU A 30 -7.00 -39.89 -7.07
N VAL A 31 -8.23 -40.04 -6.58
CA VAL A 31 -9.08 -38.91 -6.19
C VAL A 31 -8.42 -38.06 -5.10
N ARG A 32 -7.82 -38.70 -4.08
CA ARG A 32 -7.09 -37.95 -3.03
C ARG A 32 -5.87 -37.21 -3.57
N ASP A 33 -5.15 -37.81 -4.51
CA ASP A 33 -4.02 -37.17 -5.17
C ASP A 33 -4.47 -35.99 -6.06
N LEU A 34 -5.62 -36.13 -6.74
CA LEU A 34 -6.26 -35.06 -7.50
C LEU A 34 -6.65 -33.88 -6.60
N LEU A 35 -7.28 -34.13 -5.45
CA LEU A 35 -7.65 -33.07 -4.49
C LEU A 35 -6.42 -32.28 -4.04
N LYS A 36 -5.30 -32.96 -3.74
CA LYS A 36 -4.03 -32.32 -3.42
C LYS A 36 -3.47 -31.51 -4.60
N MET A 37 -3.56 -32.04 -5.82
CA MET A 37 -3.10 -31.36 -7.03
C MET A 37 -3.92 -30.09 -7.33
N MET A 38 -5.21 -30.10 -7.00
CA MET A 38 -6.10 -28.96 -7.09
C MET A 38 -6.00 -27.99 -5.90
N ASN A 39 -5.11 -28.26 -4.93
CA ASN A 39 -4.95 -27.50 -3.69
C ASN A 39 -6.27 -27.36 -2.90
N VAL A 40 -7.11 -28.41 -2.95
CA VAL A 40 -8.37 -28.49 -2.18
C VAL A 40 -8.07 -29.16 -0.85
N ASP A 41 -8.14 -28.40 0.24
CA ASP A 41 -8.04 -28.94 1.60
C ASP A 41 -9.42 -29.47 2.04
N MET A 42 -9.58 -30.79 1.98
CA MET A 42 -10.82 -31.48 2.29
C MET A 42 -10.58 -32.67 3.21
N ASN A 43 -11.46 -32.83 4.21
CA ASN A 43 -11.46 -33.99 5.09
C ASN A 43 -11.66 -35.28 4.28
N GLU A 44 -10.79 -36.28 4.50
CA GLU A 44 -10.82 -37.59 3.85
C GLU A 44 -12.18 -38.30 4.00
N HIS A 45 -12.86 -38.13 5.13
CA HIS A 45 -14.21 -38.67 5.33
C HIS A 45 -15.26 -38.02 4.42
N HIS A 46 -15.12 -36.73 4.12
CA HIS A 46 -16.03 -36.02 3.23
C HIS A 46 -15.74 -36.41 1.78
N ALA A 47 -14.47 -36.41 1.37
CA ALA A 47 -14.07 -36.88 0.05
C ALA A 47 -14.54 -38.31 -0.22
N LEU A 48 -14.38 -39.22 0.75
CA LEU A 48 -14.85 -40.60 0.65
C LEU A 48 -16.36 -40.68 0.53
N ARG A 49 -17.11 -39.85 1.27
CA ARG A 49 -18.58 -39.79 1.15
C ARG A 49 -19.00 -39.35 -0.25
N LEU A 50 -18.40 -38.30 -0.80
CA LEU A 50 -18.70 -37.83 -2.16
C LEU A 50 -18.33 -38.89 -3.21
N PHE A 51 -17.19 -39.55 -3.04
CA PHE A 51 -16.74 -40.65 -3.90
C PHE A 51 -17.76 -41.79 -3.91
N THR A 52 -18.17 -42.28 -2.74
CA THR A 52 -19.17 -43.36 -2.62
C THR A 52 -20.55 -42.94 -3.14
N MET A 53 -20.93 -41.67 -2.99
CA MET A 53 -22.19 -41.17 -3.56
C MET A 53 -22.16 -41.13 -5.10
N ALA A 54 -20.98 -40.94 -5.69
CA ALA A 54 -20.77 -40.83 -7.13
C ALA A 54 -20.54 -42.19 -7.81
N ASP A 55 -19.92 -43.17 -7.14
CA ASP A 55 -19.74 -44.56 -7.58
C ASP A 55 -21.10 -45.30 -7.60
N LYS A 56 -21.86 -45.10 -8.68
CA LYS A 56 -23.18 -45.74 -8.90
C LYS A 56 -23.05 -47.20 -9.29
N SER A 57 -21.93 -47.58 -9.88
CA SER A 57 -21.57 -48.92 -10.29
C SER A 57 -21.13 -49.80 -9.12
N GLU A 58 -20.85 -49.22 -7.95
CA GLU A 58 -20.29 -49.87 -6.77
C GLU A 58 -18.98 -50.61 -7.08
N SER A 59 -18.22 -50.11 -8.05
CA SER A 59 -17.02 -50.78 -8.54
C SER A 59 -15.78 -50.51 -7.69
N GLY A 60 -15.86 -49.55 -6.76
CA GLY A 60 -14.73 -49.07 -5.97
C GLY A 60 -13.80 -48.12 -6.73
N ALA A 61 -14.21 -47.70 -7.94
CA ALA A 61 -13.55 -46.73 -8.79
C ALA A 61 -14.61 -45.90 -9.54
N LEU A 62 -14.31 -44.64 -9.86
CA LEU A 62 -15.18 -43.79 -10.66
C LEU A 62 -14.88 -43.98 -12.14
N GLU A 63 -15.87 -44.40 -12.90
CA GLU A 63 -15.87 -44.37 -14.37
C GLU A 63 -16.15 -42.92 -14.86
N ASP A 64 -16.01 -42.64 -16.17
CA ASP A 64 -16.07 -41.28 -16.73
C ASP A 64 -17.28 -40.45 -16.24
N ASP A 65 -18.51 -40.99 -16.36
CA ASP A 65 -19.74 -40.30 -15.93
C ASP A 65 -19.83 -40.11 -14.40
N GLU A 66 -19.30 -41.06 -13.65
CA GLU A 66 -19.27 -41.04 -12.19
C GLU A 66 -18.24 -40.04 -11.68
N PHE A 67 -17.12 -39.89 -12.40
CA PHE A 67 -16.14 -38.85 -12.10
C PHE A 67 -16.69 -37.46 -12.36
N VAL A 68 -17.42 -37.26 -13.46
CA VAL A 68 -18.12 -35.99 -13.72
C VAL A 68 -19.10 -35.68 -12.59
N LEU A 69 -19.85 -36.68 -12.11
CA LEU A 69 -20.76 -36.53 -10.98
C LEU A 69 -20.01 -36.16 -9.70
N PHE A 70 -18.94 -36.87 -9.37
CA PHE A 70 -18.08 -36.59 -8.22
C PHE A 70 -17.53 -35.16 -8.28
N TYR A 71 -16.98 -34.76 -9.42
CA TYR A 71 -16.38 -33.44 -9.62
C TYR A 71 -17.42 -32.33 -9.45
N LYS A 72 -18.63 -32.51 -10.00
CA LYS A 72 -19.75 -31.58 -9.80
C LYS A 72 -20.13 -31.47 -8.33
N MET A 73 -20.30 -32.59 -7.64
CA MET A 73 -20.63 -32.58 -6.19
C MET A 73 -19.53 -31.93 -5.33
N LEU A 74 -18.26 -32.08 -5.74
CA LEU A 74 -17.11 -31.51 -5.07
C LEU A 74 -17.05 -29.98 -5.22
N THR A 75 -17.37 -29.47 -6.40
CA THR A 75 -17.19 -28.06 -6.78
C THR A 75 -18.47 -27.24 -6.72
N GLN A 76 -19.61 -27.88 -6.41
CA GLN A 76 -20.90 -27.23 -6.31
C GLN A 76 -20.91 -26.14 -5.23
N ARG A 77 -21.31 -24.93 -5.63
CA ARG A 77 -21.48 -23.77 -4.75
C ARG A 77 -22.97 -23.42 -4.72
N GLU A 78 -23.68 -23.89 -3.68
CA GLU A 78 -25.13 -23.72 -3.55
C GLU A 78 -25.57 -22.25 -3.54
N GLU A 79 -24.75 -21.37 -2.98
CA GLU A 79 -25.01 -19.93 -2.96
C GLU A 79 -24.83 -19.29 -4.35
N VAL A 80 -23.88 -19.77 -5.16
CA VAL A 80 -23.72 -19.31 -6.55
C VAL A 80 -24.83 -19.86 -7.43
N LEU A 81 -25.24 -21.12 -7.19
CA LEU A 81 -26.40 -21.73 -7.82
C LEU A 81 -27.69 -20.97 -7.51
N ALA A 82 -27.86 -20.50 -6.28
CA ALA A 82 -29.02 -19.69 -5.90
C ALA A 82 -29.05 -18.40 -6.71
N VAL A 83 -27.96 -17.64 -6.73
CA VAL A 83 -27.84 -16.43 -7.55
C VAL A 83 -28.06 -16.72 -9.03
N PHE A 84 -27.45 -17.77 -9.56
CA PHE A 84 -27.63 -18.17 -10.97
C PHE A 84 -29.10 -18.43 -11.31
N ARG A 85 -29.84 -19.11 -10.42
CA ARG A 85 -31.26 -19.41 -10.60
C ARG A 85 -32.17 -18.19 -10.43
N ASP A 86 -31.73 -17.17 -9.70
CA ASP A 86 -32.51 -15.93 -9.56
C ASP A 86 -32.62 -15.18 -10.90
N PHE A 87 -31.63 -15.36 -11.79
CA PHE A 87 -31.60 -14.71 -13.11
C PHE A 87 -31.85 -15.68 -14.29
N SER A 88 -31.65 -16.99 -14.12
CA SER A 88 -31.83 -17.99 -15.19
C SER A 88 -33.27 -18.51 -15.24
N THR A 89 -33.98 -18.24 -16.33
CA THR A 89 -35.36 -18.69 -16.54
C THR A 89 -35.43 -20.20 -16.78
N ASP A 90 -34.45 -20.78 -17.48
CA ASP A 90 -34.40 -22.22 -17.79
C ASP A 90 -33.68 -23.06 -16.71
N GLY A 91 -33.02 -22.39 -15.76
CA GLY A 91 -32.22 -23.00 -14.69
C GLY A 91 -30.96 -23.71 -15.17
N GLN A 92 -30.56 -23.53 -16.43
CA GLN A 92 -29.42 -24.18 -17.07
C GLN A 92 -28.41 -23.18 -17.64
N THR A 93 -28.88 -22.07 -18.21
CA THR A 93 -28.06 -21.02 -18.82
C THR A 93 -28.59 -19.63 -18.53
N LEU A 94 -27.71 -18.63 -18.60
CA LEU A 94 -28.05 -17.22 -18.70
C LEU A 94 -27.90 -16.82 -20.17
N SER A 95 -28.98 -16.41 -20.80
CA SER A 95 -28.94 -15.72 -22.09
C SER A 95 -28.22 -14.37 -21.97
N VAL A 96 -27.90 -13.73 -23.11
CA VAL A 96 -27.31 -12.38 -23.11
C VAL A 96 -28.16 -11.39 -22.29
N GLN A 97 -29.49 -11.47 -22.40
CA GLN A 97 -30.40 -10.57 -21.71
C GLN A 97 -30.42 -10.85 -20.20
N GLU A 98 -30.49 -12.11 -19.79
CA GLU A 98 -30.46 -12.48 -18.36
C GLU A 98 -29.10 -12.15 -17.71
N LEU A 99 -28.01 -12.29 -18.46
CA LEU A 99 -26.69 -11.87 -18.00
C LEU A 99 -26.57 -10.34 -17.91
N GLU A 100 -27.18 -9.61 -18.84
CA GLU A 100 -27.29 -8.15 -18.76
C GLU A 100 -28.07 -7.71 -17.51
N GLU A 101 -29.21 -8.34 -17.23
CA GLU A 101 -30.00 -8.10 -16.01
C GLU A 101 -29.17 -8.40 -14.74
N PHE A 102 -28.43 -9.50 -14.71
CA PHE A 102 -27.48 -9.80 -13.63
C PHE A 102 -26.41 -8.71 -13.46
N LEU A 103 -25.86 -8.18 -14.54
CA LEU A 103 -24.86 -7.11 -14.47
C LEU A 103 -25.45 -5.80 -13.97
N GLN A 104 -26.68 -5.46 -14.38
CA GLN A 104 -27.35 -4.22 -13.98
C GLN A 104 -27.87 -4.28 -12.54
N GLU A 105 -28.58 -5.33 -12.17
CA GLU A 105 -29.26 -5.44 -10.87
C GLU A 105 -28.36 -6.08 -9.81
N GLY A 106 -27.60 -7.11 -10.19
CA GLY A 106 -26.72 -7.84 -9.29
C GLY A 106 -25.36 -7.17 -9.08
N GLN A 107 -24.73 -6.69 -10.17
CA GLN A 107 -23.39 -6.08 -10.12
C GLN A 107 -23.40 -4.54 -10.19
N LEU A 108 -24.58 -3.93 -10.37
CA LEU A 108 -24.77 -2.47 -10.43
C LEU A 108 -23.94 -1.77 -11.54
N VAL A 109 -23.71 -2.47 -12.65
CA VAL A 109 -23.04 -1.91 -13.83
C VAL A 109 -24.03 -1.02 -14.59
N GLN A 110 -23.67 0.25 -14.84
CA GLN A 110 -24.60 1.24 -15.38
C GLN A 110 -24.55 1.43 -16.91
N ASP A 111 -23.42 1.12 -17.56
CA ASP A 111 -23.19 1.45 -18.98
C ASP A 111 -22.77 0.22 -19.82
N ASP A 112 -23.25 0.19 -21.07
CA ASP A 112 -22.88 -0.79 -22.13
C ASP A 112 -23.02 -2.28 -21.74
N THR A 113 -24.00 -2.59 -20.89
CA THR A 113 -24.18 -3.90 -20.26
C THR A 113 -24.48 -5.02 -21.25
N GLN A 114 -25.25 -4.75 -22.31
CA GLN A 114 -25.54 -5.75 -23.33
C GLN A 114 -24.29 -6.21 -24.08
N ARG A 115 -23.46 -5.25 -24.52
CA ARG A 115 -22.19 -5.56 -25.19
C ARG A 115 -21.24 -6.27 -24.23
N HIS A 116 -21.16 -5.77 -23.01
CA HIS A 116 -20.33 -6.35 -21.96
C HIS A 116 -20.72 -7.80 -21.66
N ALA A 117 -22.02 -8.12 -21.58
CA ALA A 117 -22.52 -9.48 -21.40
C ALA A 117 -22.04 -10.42 -22.53
N ILE A 118 -22.09 -9.98 -23.79
CA ILE A 118 -21.59 -10.77 -24.93
C ILE A 118 -20.09 -11.01 -24.81
N GLU A 119 -19.30 -9.98 -24.47
CA GLU A 119 -17.85 -10.09 -24.29
C GLU A 119 -17.49 -11.03 -23.12
N LEU A 120 -18.23 -10.96 -22.01
CA LEU A 120 -18.08 -11.87 -20.88
C LEU A 120 -18.37 -13.33 -21.27
N ILE A 121 -19.44 -13.59 -22.02
CA ILE A 121 -19.74 -14.95 -22.50
C ILE A 121 -18.57 -15.47 -23.34
N GLN A 122 -18.05 -14.68 -24.29
CA GLN A 122 -16.96 -15.15 -25.14
C GLN A 122 -15.68 -15.46 -24.35
N ARG A 123 -15.41 -14.69 -23.28
CA ARG A 123 -14.17 -14.80 -22.50
C ARG A 123 -14.24 -15.82 -21.36
N CYS A 124 -15.34 -15.87 -20.62
CA CYS A 124 -15.46 -16.61 -19.37
C CYS A 124 -16.15 -17.96 -19.54
N GLU A 125 -17.01 -18.14 -20.56
CA GLU A 125 -17.71 -19.40 -20.78
C GLU A 125 -16.72 -20.51 -21.19
N PRO A 126 -16.70 -21.67 -20.53
CA PRO A 126 -15.88 -22.80 -20.99
C PRO A 126 -16.52 -23.59 -22.14
N SER A 127 -17.86 -23.66 -22.24
CA SER A 127 -18.54 -24.47 -23.25
C SER A 127 -18.65 -23.77 -24.60
N GLU A 128 -17.94 -24.28 -25.61
CA GLU A 128 -18.03 -23.76 -26.99
C GLU A 128 -19.46 -23.85 -27.57
N ALA A 129 -20.27 -24.82 -27.14
CA ALA A 129 -21.67 -24.90 -27.57
C ALA A 129 -22.55 -23.80 -26.94
N ALA A 130 -22.25 -23.40 -25.70
CA ALA A 130 -22.93 -22.29 -25.03
C ALA A 130 -22.49 -20.94 -25.62
N LYS A 131 -21.20 -20.75 -25.88
CA LYS A 131 -20.68 -19.58 -26.61
C LYS A 131 -21.33 -19.36 -27.97
N GLN A 132 -21.47 -20.43 -28.76
CA GLN A 132 -22.13 -20.39 -30.07
C GLN A 132 -23.60 -19.96 -29.98
N ARG A 133 -24.26 -20.28 -28.86
CA ARG A 133 -25.63 -19.85 -28.55
C ARG A 133 -25.73 -18.50 -27.85
N GLN A 134 -24.58 -17.85 -27.60
CA GLN A 134 -24.49 -16.64 -26.77
C GLN A 134 -25.17 -16.80 -25.41
N ALA A 135 -24.84 -17.89 -24.71
CA ALA A 135 -25.35 -18.18 -23.38
C ALA A 135 -24.19 -18.53 -22.43
N MET A 136 -24.34 -18.16 -21.16
CA MET A 136 -23.41 -18.45 -20.07
C MET A 136 -23.95 -19.58 -19.20
N THR A 137 -23.15 -20.60 -18.94
CA THR A 137 -23.43 -21.66 -17.97
C THR A 137 -23.04 -21.21 -16.56
N ILE A 138 -23.43 -21.96 -15.53
CA ILE A 138 -22.97 -21.68 -14.17
C ILE A 138 -21.43 -21.69 -14.05
N ASP A 139 -20.75 -22.54 -14.82
CA ASP A 139 -19.29 -22.59 -14.83
C ASP A 139 -18.71 -21.30 -15.43
N GLY A 140 -19.33 -20.76 -16.48
CA GLY A 140 -19.00 -19.45 -17.03
C GLY A 140 -19.19 -18.31 -16.02
N LEU A 141 -20.27 -18.36 -15.24
CA LEU A 141 -20.52 -17.38 -14.16
C LEU A 141 -19.47 -17.50 -13.04
N LEU A 142 -19.11 -18.72 -12.64
CA LEU A 142 -18.05 -18.96 -11.66
C LEU A 142 -16.69 -18.45 -12.14
N MET A 143 -16.37 -18.65 -13.42
CA MET A 143 -15.17 -18.09 -14.05
C MET A 143 -15.18 -16.56 -14.03
N TYR A 144 -16.33 -15.94 -14.29
CA TYR A 144 -16.49 -14.48 -14.18
C TYR A 144 -16.30 -13.99 -12.73
N LEU A 145 -17.00 -14.57 -11.75
CA LEU A 145 -16.93 -14.18 -10.34
C LEU A 145 -15.52 -14.34 -9.75
N SER A 146 -14.75 -15.30 -10.27
CA SER A 146 -13.36 -15.55 -9.87
C SER A 146 -12.34 -14.73 -10.67
N SER A 147 -12.79 -13.98 -11.68
CA SER A 147 -11.94 -13.13 -12.51
C SER A 147 -11.61 -11.79 -11.84
N SER A 148 -10.70 -11.03 -12.44
CA SER A 148 -10.42 -9.66 -12.01
C SER A 148 -11.66 -8.75 -12.03
N GLU A 149 -12.58 -8.96 -12.99
CA GLU A 149 -13.80 -8.15 -13.12
C GLU A 149 -14.90 -8.54 -12.15
N GLY A 150 -14.90 -9.79 -11.66
CA GLY A 150 -15.74 -10.22 -10.54
C GLY A 150 -15.14 -9.88 -9.17
N SER A 151 -13.98 -9.20 -9.14
CA SER A 151 -13.32 -8.83 -7.88
C SER A 151 -14.12 -7.76 -7.14
N ILE A 152 -14.16 -7.90 -5.81
CA ILE A 152 -14.64 -6.83 -4.92
C ILE A 152 -13.82 -5.53 -5.07
N PHE A 153 -12.56 -5.64 -5.52
CA PHE A 153 -11.74 -4.49 -5.86
C PHE A 153 -12.00 -4.07 -7.30
N ASN A 154 -12.59 -2.89 -7.48
CA ASN A 154 -12.81 -2.30 -8.80
C ASN A 154 -11.48 -2.21 -9.58
N PRO A 155 -11.33 -2.96 -10.69
CA PRO A 155 -10.10 -2.96 -11.49
C PRO A 155 -9.73 -1.58 -12.04
N ALA A 156 -10.71 -0.73 -12.32
CA ALA A 156 -10.47 0.64 -12.79
C ALA A 156 -9.75 1.49 -11.73
N MET A 157 -9.89 1.16 -10.45
CA MET A 157 -9.21 1.84 -9.34
C MET A 157 -7.81 1.27 -9.04
N GLN A 158 -7.39 0.20 -9.72
CA GLN A 158 -6.03 -0.35 -9.57
C GLN A 158 -4.99 0.47 -10.32
N GLN A 159 -5.40 1.12 -11.42
CA GLN A 159 -4.58 2.07 -12.14
C GLN A 159 -4.70 3.47 -11.54
N LEU A 160 -3.80 4.37 -11.91
CA LEU A 160 -3.90 5.77 -11.50
C LEU A 160 -5.16 6.41 -12.10
N TYR A 161 -6.14 6.73 -11.25
CA TYR A 161 -7.42 7.32 -11.66
C TYR A 161 -7.68 8.73 -11.10
N GLN A 162 -6.91 9.15 -10.09
CA GLN A 162 -7.06 10.46 -9.46
C GLN A 162 -6.34 11.54 -10.25
N ASP A 163 -6.87 12.76 -10.24
CA ASP A 163 -6.15 13.93 -10.73
C ASP A 163 -4.92 14.16 -9.84
N MET A 164 -3.72 14.08 -10.43
CA MET A 164 -2.44 14.25 -9.72
C MET A 164 -1.83 15.65 -9.92
N SER A 165 -2.62 16.59 -10.47
CA SER A 165 -2.20 17.97 -10.78
C SER A 165 -2.61 19.01 -9.74
N GLN A 166 -3.33 18.62 -8.67
CA GLN A 166 -3.69 19.50 -7.56
C GLN A 166 -2.48 19.76 -6.64
N PRO A 167 -2.49 20.82 -5.81
CA PRO A 167 -1.42 21.06 -4.84
C PRO A 167 -1.19 19.89 -3.88
N LEU A 168 0.06 19.65 -3.47
CA LEU A 168 0.43 18.49 -2.63
C LEU A 168 -0.41 18.36 -1.33
N CYS A 169 -0.86 19.47 -0.75
CA CYS A 169 -1.69 19.49 0.46
C CYS A 169 -3.13 18.96 0.27
N HIS A 170 -3.55 18.63 -0.96
CA HIS A 170 -4.87 18.05 -1.26
C HIS A 170 -4.90 16.51 -1.17
N TYR A 171 -3.75 15.87 -0.95
CA TYR A 171 -3.62 14.42 -1.00
C TYR A 171 -3.32 13.82 0.37
N PHE A 172 -3.86 12.63 0.63
CA PHE A 172 -3.34 11.77 1.68
C PHE A 172 -2.03 11.13 1.21
N ILE A 173 -0.97 11.31 1.98
CA ILE A 173 0.36 10.80 1.66
C ILE A 173 0.67 9.60 2.56
N SER A 174 0.91 8.44 1.96
CA SER A 174 1.36 7.24 2.67
C SER A 174 2.68 7.53 3.39
N SER A 175 2.66 7.53 4.73
CA SER A 175 3.75 8.04 5.58
C SER A 175 4.17 7.01 6.63
N SER A 176 5.47 6.93 6.90
CA SER A 176 6.07 6.02 7.89
C SER A 176 6.75 6.83 8.99
N HIS A 177 6.49 6.43 10.24
CA HIS A 177 7.12 6.99 11.44
C HIS A 177 8.26 6.08 11.90
N ASN A 178 9.38 6.67 12.33
CA ASN A 178 10.60 5.96 12.74
C ASN A 178 10.97 4.81 11.79
N THR A 179 11.07 5.12 10.49
CA THR A 179 11.16 4.15 9.39
C THR A 179 12.35 3.18 9.51
N TYR A 180 13.39 3.58 10.25
CA TYR A 180 14.56 2.78 10.51
C TYR A 180 14.33 1.61 11.49
N LEU A 181 13.31 1.66 12.36
CA LEU A 181 13.03 0.61 13.34
C LEU A 181 12.23 -0.54 12.72
N LEU A 182 12.74 -1.77 12.85
CA LEU A 182 12.03 -2.98 12.40
C LEU A 182 11.10 -3.58 13.46
N GLU A 183 11.31 -3.23 14.74
CA GLU A 183 10.67 -3.85 15.89
C GLU A 183 10.23 -2.78 16.90
N ASP A 184 10.53 -2.96 18.20
CA ASP A 184 10.09 -2.06 19.26
C ASP A 184 10.90 -0.75 19.33
N GLN A 185 10.34 0.25 20.01
CA GLN A 185 10.92 1.59 20.11
C GLN A 185 12.09 1.70 21.11
N LEU A 186 12.34 0.71 21.96
CA LEU A 186 13.33 0.82 23.05
C LEU A 186 14.61 0.01 22.81
N ARG A 187 14.48 -1.16 22.20
CA ARG A 187 15.55 -2.13 21.95
C ARG A 187 15.56 -2.69 20.53
N GLY A 188 14.61 -2.28 19.70
CA GLY A 188 14.48 -2.75 18.34
C GLY A 188 15.71 -2.49 17.48
N HIS A 189 15.89 -3.34 16.47
CA HIS A 189 16.97 -3.21 15.51
C HIS A 189 16.67 -2.11 14.49
N SER A 190 17.55 -1.10 14.42
CA SER A 190 17.58 -0.13 13.33
C SER A 190 18.22 -0.76 12.10
N SER A 191 17.55 -0.65 10.95
CA SER A 191 18.02 -1.22 9.69
C SER A 191 17.59 -0.39 8.49
N VAL A 192 18.46 -0.33 7.49
CA VAL A 192 18.12 0.26 6.18
C VAL A 192 17.00 -0.50 5.46
N GLU A 193 16.77 -1.76 5.84
CA GLU A 193 15.70 -2.60 5.28
C GLU A 193 14.30 -2.03 5.57
N GLY A 194 14.13 -1.31 6.68
CA GLY A 194 12.85 -0.64 6.99
C GLY A 194 12.44 0.34 5.89
N TYR A 195 13.39 1.14 5.41
CA TYR A 195 13.19 2.06 4.28
C TYR A 195 12.91 1.31 2.98
N ILE A 196 13.62 0.21 2.70
CA ILE A 196 13.40 -0.60 1.48
C ILE A 196 11.96 -1.13 1.47
N ARG A 197 11.49 -1.72 2.57
CA ARG A 197 10.13 -2.26 2.65
C ARG A 197 9.07 -1.16 2.55
N ALA A 198 9.27 -0.04 3.23
CA ALA A 198 8.34 1.08 3.17
C ALA A 198 8.18 1.60 1.73
N LEU A 199 9.29 1.86 1.03
CA LEU A 199 9.27 2.36 -0.35
C LEU A 199 8.68 1.35 -1.33
N LYS A 200 9.01 0.05 -1.19
CA LYS A 200 8.43 -1.03 -2.01
C LYS A 200 6.92 -1.19 -1.81
N ARG A 201 6.38 -0.80 -0.66
CA ARG A 201 4.94 -0.78 -0.36
C ARG A 201 4.27 0.55 -0.74
N GLY A 202 4.96 1.44 -1.44
CA GLY A 202 4.40 2.72 -1.90
C GLY A 202 4.42 3.84 -0.87
N CYS A 203 5.12 3.70 0.26
CA CYS A 203 5.28 4.80 1.21
C CYS A 203 6.03 5.98 0.54
N ARG A 204 5.53 7.20 0.72
CA ARG A 204 6.01 8.45 0.10
C ARG A 204 6.52 9.49 1.10
N CYS A 205 6.43 9.22 2.40
CA CYS A 205 7.07 10.05 3.43
C CYS A 205 7.76 9.13 4.43
N VAL A 206 9.07 9.28 4.60
CA VAL A 206 9.88 8.48 5.53
C VAL A 206 10.61 9.37 6.51
N GLU A 207 10.83 8.86 7.71
CA GLU A 207 11.43 9.58 8.82
C GLU A 207 12.83 9.08 9.13
N VAL A 208 13.73 10.01 9.46
CA VAL A 208 15.12 9.74 9.79
C VAL A 208 15.58 10.61 10.97
N ASP A 209 15.99 9.94 12.05
CA ASP A 209 16.45 10.59 13.28
C ASP A 209 17.97 10.61 13.30
N CYS A 210 18.53 11.78 12.98
CA CYS A 210 19.95 11.96 12.75
C CYS A 210 20.66 12.43 14.01
N TRP A 211 21.74 11.74 14.38
CA TRP A 211 22.58 12.04 15.53
C TRP A 211 24.06 12.05 15.14
N ASP A 212 24.87 12.76 15.92
CA ASP A 212 26.33 12.73 15.73
C ASP A 212 26.88 11.31 15.92
N GLY A 213 27.63 10.84 14.92
CA GLY A 213 28.33 9.56 14.99
C GLY A 213 29.83 9.71 15.18
N GLN A 214 30.51 8.57 15.30
CA GLN A 214 31.97 8.53 15.42
C GLN A 214 32.62 8.86 14.08
N ASN A 215 33.88 9.35 14.13
CA ASN A 215 34.67 9.70 12.94
C ASN A 215 34.03 10.77 12.04
N GLY A 216 33.10 11.56 12.57
CA GLY A 216 32.42 12.63 11.81
C GLY A 216 31.33 12.14 10.86
N GLU A 217 30.95 10.86 10.90
CA GLU A 217 29.86 10.31 10.09
C GLU A 217 28.53 10.30 10.85
N PRO A 218 27.47 10.96 10.35
CA PRO A 218 26.16 10.98 10.99
C PRO A 218 25.53 9.59 11.04
N ILE A 219 24.86 9.29 12.15
CA ILE A 219 24.17 8.03 12.39
C ILE A 219 22.67 8.24 12.57
N VAL A 220 21.91 7.14 12.42
CA VAL A 220 20.47 7.10 12.58
C VAL A 220 20.08 6.06 13.62
N TYR A 221 19.32 6.48 14.62
CA TYR A 221 18.73 5.63 15.66
C TYR A 221 17.73 6.42 16.50
N HIS A 222 16.98 5.72 17.36
CA HIS A 222 16.07 6.37 18.28
C HIS A 222 16.84 6.90 19.50
N GLY A 223 16.91 8.22 19.64
CA GLY A 223 17.66 8.91 20.68
C GLY A 223 17.39 8.39 22.09
N HIS A 224 18.40 8.39 22.94
CA HIS A 224 18.28 7.99 24.35
C HIS A 224 17.76 6.55 24.61
N THR A 225 17.76 5.69 23.59
CA THR A 225 17.36 4.28 23.71
C THR A 225 18.52 3.30 23.48
N LEU A 226 18.23 2.00 23.57
CA LEU A 226 19.18 0.89 23.33
C LEU A 226 19.08 0.33 21.90
N THR A 227 18.38 1.04 21.00
CA THR A 227 18.26 0.64 19.59
C THR A 227 19.62 0.64 18.90
N SER A 228 19.80 -0.25 17.91
CA SER A 228 21.03 -0.27 17.12
C SER A 228 21.14 0.98 16.24
N LYS A 229 22.32 1.22 15.68
CA LYS A 229 22.64 2.40 14.88
C LYS A 229 22.97 2.00 13.46
N ILE A 230 22.52 2.80 12.50
CA ILE A 230 22.90 2.69 11.08
C ILE A 230 23.51 4.01 10.61
N LEU A 231 24.26 4.00 9.50
CA LEU A 231 24.83 5.22 8.94
C LEU A 231 23.75 6.01 8.16
N PHE A 232 23.73 7.33 8.32
CA PHE A 232 22.86 8.19 7.52
C PHE A 232 23.14 8.04 6.02
N LYS A 233 24.42 7.91 5.65
CA LYS A 233 24.86 7.67 4.27
C LYS A 233 24.16 6.46 3.63
N ASP A 234 24.00 5.38 4.38
CA ASP A 234 23.38 4.15 3.87
C ASP A 234 21.88 4.34 3.66
N VAL A 235 21.22 5.09 4.55
CA VAL A 235 19.79 5.48 4.39
C VAL A 235 19.60 6.30 3.11
N VAL A 236 20.43 7.33 2.88
CA VAL A 236 20.37 8.15 1.67
C VAL A 236 20.65 7.32 0.41
N THR A 237 21.58 6.36 0.49
CA THR A 237 21.87 5.42 -0.60
C THR A 237 20.66 4.56 -0.95
N VAL A 238 19.96 4.04 0.07
CA VAL A 238 18.70 3.31 -0.15
C VAL A 238 17.64 4.19 -0.80
N LEU A 239 17.46 5.43 -0.35
CA LEU A 239 16.52 6.37 -0.98
C LEU A 239 16.88 6.60 -2.46
N GLY A 240 18.16 6.82 -2.76
CA GLY A 240 18.64 6.97 -4.13
C GLY A 240 18.31 5.76 -5.02
N ASN A 241 18.38 4.55 -4.47
CA ASN A 241 18.15 3.30 -5.20
C ASN A 241 16.69 2.87 -5.28
N TYR A 242 15.84 3.20 -4.30
CA TYR A 242 14.51 2.61 -4.18
C TYR A 242 13.34 3.61 -4.20
N ALA A 243 13.58 4.92 -4.13
CA ALA A 243 12.51 5.91 -4.03
C ALA A 243 11.44 5.78 -5.13
N PHE A 244 11.85 5.46 -6.37
CA PHE A 244 10.95 5.46 -7.54
C PHE A 244 10.92 4.14 -8.33
N VAL A 245 11.54 3.07 -7.83
CA VAL A 245 11.82 1.87 -8.65
C VAL A 245 10.66 0.87 -8.73
N VAL A 246 9.81 0.78 -7.71
CA VAL A 246 8.88 -0.38 -7.58
C VAL A 246 7.42 0.01 -7.54
N ALA A 247 7.04 1.01 -6.74
CA ALA A 247 5.64 1.23 -6.40
C ALA A 247 5.04 2.54 -6.93
N SER A 248 5.85 3.57 -7.18
CA SER A 248 5.36 4.89 -7.54
C SER A 248 6.48 5.82 -8.03
N GLU A 249 6.19 6.65 -9.03
CA GLU A 249 7.08 7.72 -9.53
C GLU A 249 6.88 9.06 -8.82
N TYR A 250 5.84 9.17 -7.99
CA TYR A 250 5.47 10.38 -7.26
C TYR A 250 6.47 10.71 -6.15
N PRO A 251 6.57 11.98 -5.74
CA PRO A 251 7.62 12.48 -4.86
C PRO A 251 7.73 11.73 -3.53
N VAL A 252 8.95 11.69 -3.00
CA VAL A 252 9.24 11.17 -1.65
C VAL A 252 9.64 12.32 -0.74
N ILE A 253 9.05 12.41 0.44
CA ILE A 253 9.42 13.35 1.50
C ILE A 253 10.34 12.64 2.49
N LEU A 254 11.51 13.21 2.73
CA LEU A 254 12.42 12.79 3.79
C LEU A 254 12.27 13.74 4.99
N SER A 255 11.61 13.27 6.05
CA SER A 255 11.45 13.99 7.31
C SER A 255 12.68 13.80 8.17
N ILE A 256 13.48 14.86 8.35
CA ILE A 256 14.67 14.82 9.20
C ILE A 256 14.34 15.35 10.59
N GLU A 257 14.55 14.51 11.60
CA GLU A 257 14.75 14.94 12.97
C GLU A 257 16.26 15.09 13.21
N ASN A 258 16.73 16.33 13.40
CA ASN A 258 18.16 16.64 13.37
C ASN A 258 18.68 16.98 14.77
N HIS A 259 19.57 16.11 15.28
CA HIS A 259 20.30 16.28 16.55
C HIS A 259 21.81 16.40 16.35
N CYS A 260 22.29 16.56 15.10
CA CYS A 260 23.70 16.62 14.76
C CYS A 260 24.32 18.00 15.03
N SER A 261 25.61 18.02 15.34
CA SER A 261 26.49 19.19 15.28
C SER A 261 26.50 19.86 13.90
N VAL A 262 26.84 21.14 13.84
CA VAL A 262 26.92 21.88 12.56
C VAL A 262 27.89 21.20 11.59
N GLU A 263 29.01 20.68 12.09
CA GLU A 263 30.00 19.94 11.31
C GLU A 263 29.39 18.71 10.65
N GLN A 264 28.67 17.87 11.39
CA GLN A 264 28.04 16.66 10.84
C GLN A 264 26.79 16.98 10.01
N GLN A 265 26.09 18.09 10.26
CA GLN A 265 25.03 18.55 9.37
C GLN A 265 25.57 18.91 7.97
N ARG A 266 26.79 19.46 7.86
CA ARG A 266 27.44 19.67 6.54
C ARG A 266 27.72 18.34 5.85
N VAL A 267 28.11 17.30 6.61
CA VAL A 267 28.29 15.93 6.09
C VAL A 267 26.95 15.35 5.62
N MET A 268 25.86 15.55 6.37
CA MET A 268 24.52 15.15 5.94
C MET A 268 24.13 15.82 4.62
N ALA A 269 24.31 17.14 4.50
CA ALA A 269 24.04 17.87 3.27
C ALA A 269 24.91 17.38 2.09
N HIS A 270 26.18 17.06 2.35
CA HIS A 270 27.06 16.45 1.35
C HIS A 270 26.53 15.09 0.88
N HIS A 271 26.19 14.18 1.78
CA HIS A 271 25.63 12.87 1.42
C HIS A 271 24.32 13.02 0.63
N LEU A 272 23.40 13.86 1.09
CA LEU A 272 22.14 14.14 0.39
C LEU A 272 22.38 14.63 -1.03
N THR A 273 23.23 15.64 -1.20
CA THR A 273 23.49 16.25 -2.51
C THR A 273 24.26 15.33 -3.46
N HIS A 274 25.28 14.62 -2.96
CA HIS A 274 26.13 13.76 -3.77
C HIS A 274 25.41 12.47 -4.20
N ILE A 275 24.69 11.83 -3.28
CA ILE A 275 24.06 10.53 -3.53
C ILE A 275 22.74 10.68 -4.29
N LEU A 276 21.90 11.65 -3.92
CA LEU A 276 20.60 11.83 -4.58
C LEU A 276 20.71 12.65 -5.86
N GLY A 277 21.72 13.50 -5.99
CA GLY A 277 21.97 14.30 -7.19
C GLY A 277 20.72 15.08 -7.63
N GLU A 278 20.32 14.88 -8.89
CA GLU A 278 19.14 15.53 -9.49
C GLU A 278 17.79 15.07 -8.91
N LYS A 279 17.76 13.95 -8.17
CA LYS A 279 16.53 13.53 -7.48
C LYS A 279 16.23 14.44 -6.30
N LEU A 280 17.24 15.01 -5.63
CA LEU A 280 17.02 15.93 -4.53
C LEU A 280 16.52 17.29 -5.04
N LEU A 281 15.36 17.72 -4.56
CA LEU A 281 14.84 19.04 -4.86
C LEU A 281 15.54 20.10 -4.01
N ARG A 282 16.30 20.98 -4.66
CA ARG A 282 17.09 22.04 -3.99
C ARG A 282 16.65 23.46 -4.34
N ASN A 283 15.88 23.61 -5.41
CA ASN A 283 15.42 24.91 -5.89
C ASN A 283 13.91 24.85 -6.12
N THR A 284 13.26 26.00 -6.08
CA THR A 284 11.86 26.13 -6.48
C THR A 284 11.70 25.78 -7.96
N LEU A 285 10.53 25.22 -8.32
CA LEU A 285 10.22 24.89 -9.70
C LEU A 285 10.01 26.19 -10.51
N ARG A 286 10.64 26.26 -11.69
CA ARG A 286 10.56 27.44 -12.56
C ARG A 286 9.15 27.59 -13.13
N GLY A 287 8.64 28.82 -13.17
CA GLY A 287 7.39 29.16 -13.87
C GLY A 287 6.10 28.75 -13.16
N LYS A 288 6.16 28.32 -11.89
CA LYS A 288 4.98 28.02 -11.08
C LYS A 288 4.61 29.19 -10.19
N SER A 289 3.30 29.39 -10.00
CA SER A 289 2.72 30.41 -9.12
C SER A 289 3.34 30.31 -7.73
N SER A 290 3.84 31.43 -7.20
CA SER A 290 4.54 31.49 -5.92
C SER A 290 3.62 31.39 -4.69
N CYS A 291 2.40 30.89 -4.85
CA CYS A 291 1.35 30.94 -3.83
C CYS A 291 0.90 29.57 -3.35
N ASP A 292 1.18 28.49 -4.10
CA ASP A 292 0.69 27.14 -3.79
C ASP A 292 1.82 26.10 -3.83
N LEU A 293 1.61 24.98 -3.13
CA LEU A 293 2.50 23.82 -3.25
C LEU A 293 2.42 23.25 -4.67
N PRO A 294 3.56 22.83 -5.26
CA PRO A 294 3.53 22.08 -6.51
C PRO A 294 2.71 20.79 -6.40
N SER A 295 2.23 20.31 -7.52
CA SER A 295 1.48 19.06 -7.55
C SER A 295 2.38 17.83 -7.45
N PRO A 296 1.83 16.65 -7.10
CA PRO A 296 2.55 15.39 -7.24
C PRO A 296 3.11 15.19 -8.65
N GLU A 297 2.36 15.58 -9.69
CA GLU A 297 2.80 15.51 -11.08
C GLU A 297 4.05 16.38 -11.35
N ASP A 298 4.06 17.61 -10.85
CA ASP A 298 5.19 18.54 -11.00
C ASP A 298 6.48 18.04 -10.30
N LEU A 299 6.31 17.19 -9.29
CA LEU A 299 7.37 16.70 -8.41
C LEU A 299 7.76 15.24 -8.68
N LYS A 300 7.33 14.65 -9.80
CA LYS A 300 7.71 13.28 -10.17
C LYS A 300 9.24 13.10 -10.16
N GLY A 301 9.68 11.99 -9.57
CA GLY A 301 11.09 11.66 -9.43
C GLY A 301 11.88 12.56 -8.48
N LYS A 302 11.22 13.42 -7.69
CA LYS A 302 11.87 14.31 -6.73
C LYS A 302 11.76 13.83 -5.27
N ILE A 303 12.84 14.04 -4.54
CA ILE A 303 12.94 13.83 -3.10
C ILE A 303 12.96 15.21 -2.44
N LEU A 304 12.00 15.46 -1.56
CA LEU A 304 11.86 16.72 -0.83
C LEU A 304 12.41 16.52 0.59
N LEU A 305 13.15 17.50 1.08
CA LEU A 305 13.59 17.53 2.46
C LEU A 305 12.59 18.29 3.32
N LYS A 306 12.05 17.63 4.35
CA LYS A 306 11.32 18.28 5.43
C LYS A 306 12.26 18.51 6.61
N GLY A 307 12.39 19.76 7.04
CA GLY A 307 13.29 20.13 8.14
C GLY A 307 13.26 21.63 8.44
N LYS A 308 14.10 22.06 9.39
CA LYS A 308 14.27 23.48 9.72
C LYS A 308 14.96 24.21 8.56
N LYS A 309 14.64 25.49 8.36
CA LYS A 309 15.22 26.35 7.31
C LYS A 309 15.55 27.74 7.87
N ILE A 310 16.72 28.26 7.53
CA ILE A 310 17.14 29.65 7.74
C ILE A 310 16.44 30.54 6.71
N GLY A 311 15.64 31.50 7.18
CA GLY A 311 14.87 32.40 6.32
C GLY A 311 13.71 31.71 5.56
N GLY A 312 13.06 32.47 4.70
CA GLY A 312 11.97 32.00 3.82
C GLY A 312 12.41 31.85 2.36
N LEU A 313 11.49 31.37 1.50
CA LEU A 313 11.73 31.31 0.05
C LEU A 313 11.85 32.70 -0.60
N GLU A 314 11.38 33.74 0.10
CA GLU A 314 11.43 35.16 -0.29
C GLU A 314 12.84 35.77 -0.04
N GLY A 315 13.75 35.04 0.60
CA GLY A 315 14.94 35.54 1.30
C GLY A 315 16.27 35.61 0.53
N ASN A 316 16.30 36.01 -0.75
CA ASN A 316 17.56 36.46 -1.37
C ASN A 316 17.89 37.95 -1.11
N LEU A 317 17.14 38.66 -0.25
CA LEU A 317 17.23 40.12 -0.13
C LEU A 317 17.34 40.76 1.27
N SER A 318 17.37 40.02 2.38
CA SER A 318 17.69 40.65 3.68
C SER A 318 18.23 39.67 4.72
N GLY A 319 19.53 39.81 5.04
CA GLY A 319 20.24 39.01 6.03
C GLY A 319 19.90 39.39 7.47
N VAL A 320 18.71 38.99 7.96
CA VAL A 320 18.39 39.01 9.39
C VAL A 320 18.37 37.56 9.87
N MET A 321 19.29 37.25 10.77
CA MET A 321 19.42 35.94 11.42
C MET A 321 18.29 35.80 12.43
N GLU A 322 17.29 34.98 12.13
CA GLU A 322 16.19 34.68 13.04
C GLU A 322 16.69 33.64 14.06
N GLU A 323 16.75 34.00 15.34
CA GLU A 323 17.12 33.07 16.42
C GLU A 323 16.04 31.99 16.56
N LEU A 324 16.40 30.76 16.21
CA LEU A 324 15.53 29.59 16.32
C LEU A 324 15.46 29.17 17.80
N SER A 325 14.29 29.32 18.43
CA SER A 325 14.04 28.85 19.79
C SER A 325 13.74 27.34 19.80
N ASP A 326 14.62 26.55 20.42
CA ASP A 326 14.50 25.10 20.58
C ASP A 326 13.72 24.74 21.87
N GLU A 327 12.39 24.62 21.77
CA GLU A 327 11.58 23.99 22.84
C GLU A 327 10.61 22.91 22.33
N ASP A 328 10.96 22.25 21.22
CA ASP A 328 10.24 21.06 20.73
C ASP A 328 10.86 19.73 21.22
N ASP A 329 11.63 19.76 22.33
CA ASP A 329 11.87 18.52 23.08
C ASP A 329 10.51 18.01 23.62
N PRO A 330 10.14 16.75 23.38
CA PRO A 330 8.97 16.17 24.05
C PRO A 330 9.19 16.28 25.56
N VAL A 331 8.21 16.85 26.26
CA VAL A 331 8.22 16.93 27.73
C VAL A 331 8.29 15.51 28.28
N GLU A 332 9.48 15.11 28.72
CA GLU A 332 9.69 13.88 29.49
C GLU A 332 8.91 13.99 30.80
N ILE A 333 8.08 12.99 31.07
CA ILE A 333 7.43 12.83 32.37
C ILE A 333 8.51 12.33 33.33
N GLU A 334 9.20 13.25 34.01
CA GLU A 334 9.98 12.90 35.21
C GLU A 334 8.99 12.61 36.34
N GLU A 335 8.93 11.36 36.81
CA GLU A 335 8.28 11.03 38.09
C GLU A 335 9.05 11.72 39.23
N GLU A 336 8.42 12.72 39.84
CA GLU A 336 8.96 13.43 41.01
C GLU A 336 9.07 12.48 42.22
N ASN A 337 10.27 11.98 42.48
CA ASN A 337 10.66 11.54 43.83
C ASN A 337 11.29 12.72 44.56
N HIS A 338 10.49 13.37 45.40
CA HIS A 338 10.97 14.33 46.38
C HIS A 338 11.99 13.67 47.32
N HIS A 339 13.27 14.08 47.26
CA HIS A 339 14.02 14.41 48.48
C HIS A 339 15.34 15.18 48.21
N ASN A 340 15.49 16.23 49.01
CA ASN A 340 16.66 17.06 49.28
C ASN A 340 17.14 18.08 48.24
N GLY A 341 17.17 19.32 48.72
CA GLY A 341 17.50 20.50 47.95
C GLY A 341 18.99 20.69 47.75
N SER A 342 19.33 21.05 46.52
CA SER A 342 20.51 21.84 46.21
C SER A 342 20.21 22.68 44.98
N ILE A 343 20.31 24.01 45.11
CA ILE A 343 20.11 24.95 44.00
C ILE A 343 21.31 24.80 43.06
N ARG A 344 21.19 23.93 42.05
CA ARG A 344 22.10 23.91 40.90
C ARG A 344 21.56 24.85 39.83
N ARG A 345 22.26 25.98 39.63
CA ARG A 345 22.08 26.84 38.44
C ARG A 345 22.27 25.99 37.18
N LYS A 346 21.19 25.67 36.46
CA LYS A 346 21.26 25.07 35.12
C LYS A 346 21.95 26.07 34.19
N SER A 347 23.11 25.70 33.65
CA SER A 347 23.73 26.40 32.51
C SER A 347 22.81 26.25 31.30
N LYS A 348 22.47 27.36 30.64
CA LYS A 348 21.79 27.35 29.34
C LYS A 348 22.61 26.47 28.39
N LYS A 349 22.04 25.35 27.91
CA LYS A 349 22.61 24.59 26.80
C LYS A 349 22.66 25.53 25.59
N SER A 350 23.81 25.62 24.93
CA SER A 350 23.97 26.34 23.66
C SER A 350 23.03 25.72 22.63
N GLY A 351 22.15 26.52 22.03
CA GLY A 351 21.23 26.06 20.98
C GLY A 351 22.00 25.42 19.82
N GLN A 352 21.48 24.33 19.28
CA GLN A 352 22.09 23.68 18.13
C GLN A 352 21.87 24.58 16.91
N HIS A 353 22.94 25.22 16.44
CA HIS A 353 22.88 26.02 15.23
C HIS A 353 22.62 25.12 14.00
N LEU A 354 21.78 25.59 13.08
CA LEU A 354 21.49 24.92 11.81
C LEU A 354 22.55 25.31 10.76
N SER A 355 23.12 24.32 10.06
CA SER A 355 24.04 24.57 8.94
C SER A 355 23.29 25.14 7.73
N LYS A 356 23.95 26.07 7.02
CA LYS A 356 23.37 26.67 5.81
C LYS A 356 23.16 25.61 4.73
N GLU A 357 24.12 24.71 4.59
CA GLU A 357 24.14 23.65 3.59
C GLU A 357 22.94 22.70 3.72
N LEU A 358 22.56 22.33 4.95
CA LEU A 358 21.38 21.52 5.20
C LEU A 358 20.08 22.33 5.02
N SER A 359 20.07 23.58 5.49
CA SER A 359 18.94 24.52 5.32
C SER A 359 18.61 24.79 3.85
N ASP A 360 19.62 24.86 2.98
CA ASP A 360 19.46 25.10 1.54
C ASP A 360 18.83 23.90 0.83
N CYS A 361 18.85 22.71 1.42
CA CYS A 361 18.16 21.52 0.90
C CYS A 361 16.65 21.51 1.21
N VAL A 362 16.16 22.36 2.13
CA VAL A 362 14.73 22.48 2.47
C VAL A 362 14.08 23.52 1.58
N VAL A 363 13.07 23.11 0.80
CA VAL A 363 12.36 23.99 -0.15
C VAL A 363 10.88 24.14 0.23
N TYR A 364 10.06 23.14 -0.06
CA TYR A 364 8.60 23.21 0.09
C TYR A 364 8.06 22.62 1.41
N CYS A 365 8.94 22.08 2.27
CA CYS A 365 8.56 21.43 3.52
C CYS A 365 9.32 22.02 4.72
N ARG A 366 9.22 23.34 4.92
CA ARG A 366 9.85 24.01 6.06
C ARG A 366 9.09 23.66 7.34
N SER A 367 9.75 22.99 8.28
CA SER A 367 9.19 22.69 9.59
C SER A 367 9.05 23.98 10.42
N VAL A 368 7.85 24.24 10.92
CA VAL A 368 7.55 25.37 11.81
C VAL A 368 6.68 24.95 12.99
N ARG A 369 6.81 25.68 14.10
CA ARG A 369 5.93 25.53 15.27
C ARG A 369 4.50 25.96 14.91
N PHE A 370 3.53 25.17 15.35
CA PHE A 370 2.12 25.51 15.21
C PHE A 370 1.66 26.46 16.31
N ASN A 371 1.19 27.64 15.93
CA ASN A 371 0.67 28.67 16.85
C ASN A 371 -0.87 28.75 16.85
N GLY A 372 -1.56 27.79 16.23
CA GLY A 372 -3.02 27.74 16.13
C GLY A 372 -3.57 28.13 14.76
N PHE A 373 -4.78 27.65 14.44
CA PHE A 373 -5.39 27.82 13.12
C PHE A 373 -5.58 29.28 12.70
N LYS A 374 -6.02 30.15 13.62
CA LYS A 374 -6.21 31.59 13.34
C LYS A 374 -4.88 32.27 12.98
N HIS A 375 -3.82 31.95 13.70
CA HIS A 375 -2.48 32.46 13.40
C HIS A 375 -1.99 31.93 12.05
N SER A 376 -2.08 30.61 11.82
CA SER A 376 -1.63 29.98 10.58
C SER A 376 -2.33 30.52 9.34
N ARG A 377 -3.64 30.79 9.40
CA ARG A 377 -4.39 31.36 8.26
C ARG A 377 -3.86 32.73 7.80
N VAL A 378 -3.29 33.51 8.71
CA VAL A 378 -2.80 34.87 8.42
C VAL A 378 -1.30 34.89 8.12
N HIS A 379 -0.53 34.03 8.80
CA HIS A 379 0.93 34.14 8.82
C HIS A 379 1.67 32.96 8.19
N SER A 380 1.07 31.77 8.15
CA SER A 380 1.76 30.60 7.60
C SER A 380 1.86 30.70 6.08
N ARG A 381 3.00 30.29 5.55
CA ARG A 381 3.20 30.16 4.10
C ARG A 381 2.84 28.75 3.64
N PHE A 382 2.49 28.60 2.36
CA PHE A 382 2.11 27.31 1.77
C PHE A 382 3.22 26.24 1.87
N TYR A 383 4.49 26.66 1.96
CA TYR A 383 5.65 25.78 2.10
C TYR A 383 6.02 25.45 3.55
N GLU A 384 5.23 25.91 4.53
CA GLU A 384 5.45 25.68 5.96
C GLU A 384 4.56 24.54 6.46
N VAL A 385 5.17 23.62 7.21
CA VAL A 385 4.54 22.38 7.67
C VAL A 385 4.75 22.25 9.17
N SER A 386 3.68 21.89 9.89
CA SER A 386 3.76 21.53 11.32
C SER A 386 3.53 20.03 11.49
N SER A 387 4.25 19.43 12.45
CA SER A 387 4.09 18.02 12.83
C SER A 387 3.47 17.94 14.21
N PHE A 388 2.54 17.01 14.39
CA PHE A 388 1.80 16.86 15.64
C PHE A 388 1.96 15.45 16.16
N THR A 389 2.20 15.32 17.46
CA THR A 389 1.96 14.04 18.14
C THR A 389 0.47 13.73 18.08
N GLU A 390 0.12 12.45 18.17
CA GLU A 390 -1.26 11.98 18.11
C GLU A 390 -2.17 12.69 19.14
N SER A 391 -1.66 12.92 20.36
CA SER A 391 -2.36 13.64 21.42
C SER A 391 -2.57 15.12 21.11
N LYS A 392 -1.56 15.81 20.55
CA LYS A 392 -1.69 17.21 20.10
C LYS A 392 -2.69 17.31 18.93
N ALA A 393 -2.62 16.39 17.96
CA ALA A 393 -3.56 16.33 16.83
C ALA A 393 -5.00 16.14 17.31
N ARG A 394 -5.24 15.17 18.21
CA ARG A 394 -6.57 14.95 18.82
C ARG A 394 -7.10 16.19 19.54
N LYS A 395 -6.24 16.90 20.27
CA LYS A 395 -6.61 18.15 20.94
C LYS A 395 -7.09 19.19 19.92
N HIS A 396 -6.31 19.42 18.86
CA HIS A 396 -6.69 20.38 17.81
C HIS A 396 -7.90 19.96 16.99
N MET A 397 -8.15 18.66 16.78
CA MET A 397 -9.37 18.19 16.13
C MET A 397 -10.63 18.55 16.95
N LYS A 398 -10.55 18.46 18.28
CA LYS A 398 -11.65 18.86 19.17
C LYS A 398 -11.87 20.37 19.17
N GLU A 399 -10.79 21.15 19.26
CA GLU A 399 -10.83 22.62 19.27
C GLU A 399 -11.23 23.21 17.90
N GLY A 400 -10.83 22.56 16.81
CA GLY A 400 -11.08 23.01 15.44
C GLY A 400 -12.49 22.70 14.95
N GLY A 401 -13.13 21.64 15.47
CA GLY A 401 -14.52 21.29 15.15
C GLY A 401 -15.55 22.32 15.63
N GLU A 402 -15.18 23.19 16.58
CA GLU A 402 -16.02 24.31 17.03
C GLU A 402 -15.86 25.58 16.17
N MET A 403 -14.97 25.57 15.16
CA MET A 403 -14.66 26.72 14.31
C MET A 403 -15.14 26.60 12.86
N VAL A 404 -15.93 25.57 12.51
CA VAL A 404 -16.54 25.39 11.18
C VAL A 404 -18.02 25.74 11.23
#